data_AF-A0A961GUL0-F1
#
_entry.id   AF-A0A961GUL0-F1
#
_cell.length_a   1.000
_cell.length_b   1.000
_cell.length_c   1.000
_cell.angle_alpha   90.00
_cell.angle_beta   90.00
_cell.angle_gamma   90.00
#
_symmetry.space_group_name_H-M   'P 1'
#
loop_
_entity.id
_entity.type
_entity.pdbx_description
1 polymer ?
#
loop_
_entity_poly.entity_id
_entity_poly.type
_entity_poly.pdbx_seq_one_letter_code
_entity_poly.pdbx_strand_id
1 'polypeptide(L)'
;MASASEVDSLTRDVDLAIALAYVRRRFGDVDDLEWVEGLDWAEEYVDRTVETLMESDSSGDTDGSSGEDTALLRVFLPLLVEDPPVPPEVPSEVLLSDGSIDTNAMVAAALWCNEVPLPADYSDELLVVAEAGGYELTHALGSLQFLVERECIEPDEAATLADELAGRTATLLEGDGLGDLELEACALLAWSGHDDLLPEDLDDRVEAAYLDEGGWPEIAGGGTPDPHATVWGLRCALELAHGDELPATTWIVSAS
;
A
#
# COMPACT_ATOMS: atom_id res chain seq x y z
N MET A 1 14.02 3.76 23.09
CA MET A 1 14.52 4.72 22.08
C MET A 1 14.99 3.90 20.91
N ALA A 2 14.15 3.79 19.88
CA ALA A 2 14.54 3.24 18.60
C ALA A 2 15.62 4.16 17.98
N SER A 3 16.59 3.56 17.30
CA SER A 3 17.63 4.26 16.54
C SER A 3 17.02 4.94 15.31
N ALA A 4 17.65 6.00 14.80
CA ALA A 4 17.20 6.69 13.59
C ALA A 4 17.10 5.76 12.36
N SER A 5 17.87 4.65 12.31
CA SER A 5 17.75 3.61 11.28
C SER A 5 16.54 2.69 11.46
N GLU A 6 16.03 2.54 12.68
CA GLU A 6 14.77 1.82 12.94
C GLU A 6 13.56 2.69 12.59
N VAL A 7 13.71 4.02 12.59
CA VAL A 7 12.65 4.98 12.22
C VAL A 7 12.55 5.17 10.70
N ASP A 8 13.67 5.22 9.97
CA ASP A 8 13.69 5.22 8.50
C ASP A 8 13.15 3.89 7.90
N SER A 9 13.17 2.82 8.69
CA SER A 9 12.50 1.55 8.39
C SER A 9 10.97 1.67 8.53
N LEU A 10 10.48 2.51 9.44
CA LEU A 10 9.06 2.58 9.84
C LEU A 10 8.16 3.30 8.82
N THR A 11 8.68 4.19 7.97
CA THR A 11 7.91 4.81 6.88
C THR A 11 7.72 3.88 5.69
N ARG A 12 8.72 3.03 5.37
CA ARG A 12 8.52 1.88 4.46
C ARG A 12 7.48 0.88 4.98
N ASP A 13 7.14 0.94 6.25
CA ASP A 13 6.21 -0.01 6.88
C ASP A 13 4.74 0.31 6.60
N VAL A 14 4.40 1.52 6.14
CA VAL A 14 3.02 1.90 5.85
C VAL A 14 2.46 1.13 4.66
N ASP A 15 3.12 1.21 3.51
CA ASP A 15 2.70 0.52 2.29
C ASP A 15 2.74 -0.99 2.46
N LEU A 16 3.77 -1.48 3.14
CA LEU A 16 3.90 -2.88 3.54
C LEU A 16 2.71 -3.34 4.41
N ALA A 17 2.35 -2.55 5.42
CA ALA A 17 1.21 -2.82 6.28
C ALA A 17 -0.11 -2.84 5.51
N ILE A 18 -0.33 -1.85 4.63
CA ILE A 18 -1.52 -1.77 3.77
C ILE A 18 -1.61 -3.01 2.88
N ALA A 19 -0.51 -3.35 2.20
CA ALA A 19 -0.47 -4.47 1.28
C ALA A 19 -0.68 -5.81 2.00
N LEU A 20 -0.14 -5.98 3.21
CA LEU A 20 -0.38 -7.20 3.99
C LEU A 20 -1.82 -7.27 4.51
N ALA A 21 -2.36 -6.17 5.04
CA ALA A 21 -3.76 -6.10 5.47
C ALA A 21 -4.71 -6.45 4.32
N TYR A 22 -4.41 -5.96 3.12
CA TYR A 22 -5.11 -6.31 1.90
C TYR A 22 -5.05 -7.82 1.63
N VAL A 23 -3.84 -8.40 1.58
CA VAL A 23 -3.64 -9.82 1.32
C VAL A 23 -4.43 -10.67 2.31
N ARG A 24 -4.32 -10.38 3.60
CA ARG A 24 -5.02 -11.12 4.66
C ARG A 24 -6.54 -11.04 4.54
N ARG A 25 -7.09 -9.85 4.28
CA ARG A 25 -8.55 -9.66 4.21
C ARG A 25 -9.16 -10.20 2.92
N ARG A 26 -8.45 -10.09 1.80
CA ARG A 26 -8.95 -10.50 0.49
C ARG A 26 -8.71 -11.98 0.21
N PHE A 27 -7.55 -12.51 0.60
CA PHE A 27 -7.12 -13.86 0.27
C PHE A 27 -6.98 -14.80 1.49
N GLY A 28 -7.34 -14.37 2.70
CA GLY A 28 -7.17 -15.17 3.93
C GLY A 28 -7.93 -16.50 3.95
N ASP A 29 -8.96 -16.66 3.11
CA ASP A 29 -9.72 -17.90 2.95
C ASP A 29 -9.23 -18.77 1.76
N VAL A 30 -8.16 -18.37 1.07
CA VAL A 30 -7.60 -19.13 -0.06
C VAL A 30 -6.70 -20.25 0.49
N ASP A 31 -7.20 -21.49 0.40
CA ASP A 31 -6.52 -22.70 0.90
C ASP A 31 -5.18 -23.01 0.18
N ASP A 32 -4.94 -22.42 -1.00
CA ASP A 32 -3.80 -22.71 -1.89
C ASP A 32 -2.56 -21.81 -1.65
N LEU A 33 -2.48 -21.11 -0.52
CA LEU A 33 -1.30 -20.30 -0.16
C LEU A 33 -0.07 -21.14 0.27
N GLU A 34 -0.07 -22.46 0.06
CA GLU A 34 0.99 -23.39 0.49
C GLU A 34 2.39 -23.04 -0.08
N TRP A 35 2.48 -22.26 -1.17
CA TRP A 35 3.75 -21.78 -1.74
C TRP A 35 4.33 -20.53 -1.07
N VAL A 36 3.60 -19.88 -0.14
CA VAL A 36 4.03 -18.62 0.44
C VAL A 36 4.62 -18.82 1.83
N GLU A 37 5.79 -19.46 1.91
CA GLU A 37 6.59 -19.47 3.15
C GLU A 37 6.89 -18.04 3.67
N GLY A 38 6.76 -17.03 2.80
CA GLY A 38 6.91 -15.61 3.14
C GLY A 38 5.75 -14.98 3.93
N LEU A 39 4.58 -15.62 4.03
CA LEU A 39 3.45 -15.08 4.79
C LEU A 39 3.71 -15.10 6.29
N ASP A 40 4.29 -16.18 6.81
CA ASP A 40 4.64 -16.29 8.24
C ASP A 40 5.55 -15.15 8.68
N TRP A 41 6.54 -14.80 7.84
CA TRP A 41 7.44 -13.67 8.10
C TRP A 41 6.71 -12.32 8.04
N ALA A 42 5.84 -12.12 7.05
CA ALA A 42 5.09 -10.87 6.92
C ALA A 42 4.10 -10.68 8.08
N GLU A 43 3.46 -11.76 8.53
CA GLU A 43 2.60 -11.77 9.72
C GLU A 43 3.40 -11.43 10.99
N GLU A 44 4.56 -12.06 11.21
CA GLU A 44 5.45 -11.72 12.32
C GLU A 44 5.89 -10.24 12.25
N TYR A 45 6.13 -9.73 11.03
CA TYR A 45 6.47 -8.34 10.81
C TYR A 45 5.37 -7.40 11.28
N VAL A 46 4.13 -7.61 10.82
CA VAL A 46 2.99 -6.77 11.20
C VAL A 46 2.66 -6.90 12.68
N ASP A 47 2.70 -8.10 13.25
CA ASP A 47 2.47 -8.31 14.68
C ASP A 47 3.49 -7.49 15.51
N ARG A 48 4.76 -7.51 15.11
CA ARG A 48 5.82 -6.72 15.77
C ARG A 48 5.63 -5.21 15.57
N THR A 49 5.20 -4.78 14.39
CA THR A 49 4.91 -3.36 14.11
C THR A 49 3.73 -2.88 14.95
N VAL A 50 2.65 -3.66 15.02
CA VAL A 50 1.49 -3.37 15.87
C VAL A 50 1.89 -3.35 17.35
N GLU A 51 2.66 -4.32 17.83
CA GLU A 51 3.17 -4.35 19.21
C GLU A 51 3.99 -3.08 19.52
N THR A 52 4.91 -2.71 18.63
CA THR A 52 5.74 -1.51 18.77
C THR A 52 4.87 -0.24 18.84
N LEU A 53 3.86 -0.12 17.97
CA LEU A 53 2.93 1.00 17.98
C LEU A 53 2.13 1.07 19.29
N MET A 54 1.66 -0.08 19.79
CA MET A 54 0.92 -0.15 21.06
C MET A 54 1.79 0.18 22.27
N GLU A 55 3.06 -0.25 22.28
CA GLU A 55 3.99 0.06 23.38
C GLU A 55 4.36 1.55 23.42
N SER A 56 4.47 2.20 22.26
CA SER A 56 4.80 3.63 22.13
C SER A 56 3.82 4.53 22.91
N ASP A 57 2.53 4.18 22.94
CA ASP A 57 1.46 4.95 23.60
C ASP A 57 1.55 4.92 25.14
N SER A 58 2.18 3.88 25.69
CA SER A 58 2.27 3.71 27.14
C SER A 58 3.36 4.58 27.78
N SER A 59 4.32 5.08 26.99
CA SER A 59 5.54 5.70 27.51
C SER A 59 5.46 7.22 27.68
N GLY A 60 4.55 7.91 26.98
CA GLY A 60 4.32 9.36 27.12
C GLY A 60 5.50 10.26 26.71
N ASP A 61 6.57 9.70 26.15
CA ASP A 61 7.75 10.42 25.66
C ASP A 61 7.61 10.67 24.14
N THR A 62 7.08 11.83 23.76
CA THR A 62 6.91 12.25 22.34
C THR A 62 7.98 13.25 21.87
N ASP A 63 9.15 13.29 22.51
CA ASP A 63 10.18 14.30 22.21
C ASP A 63 11.10 13.84 21.06
N GLY A 64 10.77 14.17 19.81
CA GLY A 64 11.62 13.98 18.62
C GLY A 64 10.89 13.52 17.35
N SER A 65 11.56 13.60 16.18
CA SER A 65 11.00 13.29 14.84
C SER A 65 10.33 11.91 14.72
N SER A 66 10.62 10.97 15.62
CA SER A 66 9.94 9.68 15.72
C SER A 66 8.44 9.78 16.05
N GLY A 67 7.98 10.92 16.57
CA GLY A 67 6.57 11.14 16.89
C GLY A 67 5.68 11.29 15.66
N GLU A 68 6.20 11.85 14.56
CA GLU A 68 5.45 12.04 13.30
C GLU A 68 5.24 10.71 12.58
N ASP A 69 6.28 9.89 12.44
CA ASP A 69 6.18 8.55 11.82
C ASP A 69 5.26 7.62 12.61
N THR A 70 5.32 7.70 13.95
CA THR A 70 4.42 6.94 14.82
C THR A 70 2.97 7.40 14.67
N ALA A 71 2.73 8.71 14.51
CA ALA A 71 1.39 9.25 14.27
C ALA A 71 0.84 8.79 12.91
N LEU A 72 1.66 8.80 11.86
CA LEU A 72 1.31 8.32 10.53
C LEU A 72 0.97 6.82 10.55
N LEU A 73 1.78 5.97 11.18
CA LEU A 73 1.47 4.54 11.28
C LEU A 73 0.15 4.24 12.03
N ARG A 74 -0.24 5.09 12.99
CA ARG A 74 -1.54 4.95 13.67
C ARG A 74 -2.72 5.18 12.75
N VAL A 75 -2.56 6.01 11.71
CA VAL A 75 -3.57 6.23 10.68
C VAL A 75 -3.90 4.92 9.95
N PHE A 76 -2.95 3.99 9.85
CA PHE A 76 -3.12 2.72 9.15
C PHE A 76 -3.48 1.56 10.08
N LEU A 77 -3.41 1.74 11.41
CA LEU A 77 -3.71 0.69 12.39
C LEU A 77 -5.08 0.02 12.20
N PRO A 78 -6.16 0.74 11.82
CA PRO A 78 -7.47 0.11 11.58
C PRO A 78 -7.51 -0.81 10.34
N LEU A 79 -6.51 -0.75 9.46
CA LEU A 79 -6.33 -1.72 8.39
C LEU A 79 -5.71 -3.02 8.91
N LEU A 80 -4.83 -2.91 9.91
CA LEU A 80 -4.08 -4.03 10.46
C LEU A 80 -4.84 -4.81 11.54
N VAL A 81 -5.78 -4.17 12.24
CA VAL A 81 -6.45 -4.75 13.42
C VAL A 81 -7.97 -4.60 13.28
N GLU A 82 -8.73 -5.67 13.57
CA GLU A 82 -10.20 -5.67 13.45
C GLU A 82 -10.89 -4.71 14.44
N ASP A 83 -10.34 -4.56 15.65
CA ASP A 83 -10.83 -3.67 16.71
C ASP A 83 -9.67 -2.81 17.26
N PRO A 84 -9.26 -1.74 16.56
CA PRO A 84 -8.19 -0.88 17.06
C PRO A 84 -8.63 -0.23 18.39
N PRO A 85 -7.78 -0.25 19.44
CA PRO A 85 -8.18 0.18 20.78
C PRO A 85 -8.42 1.69 20.91
N VAL A 86 -7.98 2.49 19.93
CA VAL A 86 -8.10 3.94 19.89
C VAL A 86 -8.46 4.37 18.47
N PRO A 87 -9.52 5.17 18.25
CA PRO A 87 -9.78 5.80 16.96
C PRO A 87 -8.60 6.70 16.63
N PRO A 88 -8.00 6.62 15.43
CA PRO A 88 -6.84 7.43 15.14
C PRO A 88 -7.24 8.91 15.14
N GLU A 89 -6.57 9.70 15.98
CA GLU A 89 -6.54 11.14 15.78
C GLU A 89 -5.70 11.38 14.53
N VAL A 90 -6.35 11.52 13.36
CA VAL A 90 -5.68 11.92 12.12
C VAL A 90 -5.38 13.41 12.25
N PRO A 91 -4.11 13.82 12.48
CA PRO A 91 -3.83 15.23 12.67
C PRO A 91 -4.00 15.92 11.32
N SER A 92 -4.84 16.95 11.26
CA SER A 92 -5.05 17.75 10.03
C SER A 92 -3.75 18.37 9.48
N GLU A 93 -2.72 18.46 10.32
CA GLU A 93 -1.39 18.98 10.01
C GLU A 93 -0.51 17.96 9.26
N VAL A 94 -0.75 16.65 9.43
CA VAL A 94 -0.03 15.58 8.73
C VAL A 94 -0.45 15.52 7.25
N LEU A 95 -1.66 15.97 6.92
CA LEU A 95 -2.21 15.87 5.57
C LEU A 95 -1.74 16.98 4.61
N LEU A 96 -1.14 18.06 5.13
CA LEU A 96 -0.87 19.30 4.36
C LEU A 96 0.42 20.00 4.82
N SER A 97 1.58 19.38 4.64
CA SER A 97 2.86 20.04 4.94
C SER A 97 3.43 20.78 3.71
N ASP A 98 3.80 22.05 3.95
CA ASP A 98 4.70 23.00 3.26
C ASP A 98 4.94 23.01 1.71
N GLY A 99 4.18 22.26 0.92
CA GLY A 99 4.22 22.30 -0.55
C GLY A 99 5.04 21.20 -1.21
N SER A 100 5.59 20.24 -0.44
CA SER A 100 5.95 18.92 -0.97
C SER A 100 4.89 17.92 -0.54
N ILE A 101 4.28 17.24 -1.51
CA ILE A 101 3.27 16.23 -1.19
C ILE A 101 4.01 14.97 -0.72
N ASP A 102 3.94 14.72 0.57
CA ASP A 102 4.29 13.44 1.17
C ASP A 102 3.28 12.39 0.69
N THR A 103 3.77 11.35 0.00
CA THR A 103 2.91 10.31 -0.57
C THR A 103 2.18 9.51 0.50
N ASN A 104 2.77 9.33 1.69
CA ASN A 104 2.09 8.68 2.79
C ASN A 104 0.96 9.55 3.35
N ALA A 105 1.17 10.86 3.43
CA ALA A 105 0.13 11.81 3.82
C ALA A 105 -1.03 11.82 2.81
N MET A 106 -0.72 11.71 1.52
CA MET A 106 -1.71 11.54 0.46
C MET A 106 -2.54 10.27 0.69
N VAL A 107 -1.89 9.11 0.82
CA VAL A 107 -2.58 7.82 1.04
C VAL A 107 -3.42 7.86 2.33
N ALA A 108 -2.87 8.43 3.40
CA ALA A 108 -3.57 8.67 4.66
C ALA A 108 -4.83 9.52 4.48
N ALA A 109 -4.75 10.63 3.74
CA ALA A 109 -5.90 11.49 3.47
C ALA A 109 -7.02 10.71 2.75
N ALA A 110 -6.66 9.94 1.72
CA ALA A 110 -7.63 9.15 0.97
C ALA A 110 -8.29 8.07 1.83
N LEU A 111 -7.52 7.39 2.69
CA LEU A 111 -8.05 6.37 3.60
C LEU A 111 -9.10 6.95 4.58
N TRP A 112 -8.87 8.18 5.05
CA TRP A 112 -9.68 8.85 6.10
C TRP A 112 -10.66 9.89 5.57
N CYS A 113 -10.89 9.95 4.26
CA CYS A 113 -11.71 10.96 3.61
C CYS A 113 -13.17 11.07 4.12
N ASN A 114 -13.73 10.00 4.70
CA ASN A 114 -15.07 10.04 5.32
C ASN A 114 -15.10 10.70 6.71
N GLU A 115 -13.94 10.86 7.34
CA GLU A 115 -13.81 11.46 8.67
C GLU A 115 -13.14 12.84 8.61
N VAL A 116 -12.17 12.99 7.71
CA VAL A 116 -11.43 14.22 7.49
C VAL A 116 -11.71 14.73 6.08
N PRO A 117 -12.28 15.95 5.92
CA PRO A 117 -12.51 16.53 4.61
C PRO A 117 -11.21 16.66 3.82
N LEU A 118 -11.23 16.19 2.57
CA LEU A 118 -10.13 16.36 1.64
C LEU A 118 -10.01 17.84 1.21
N PRO A 119 -8.80 18.29 0.83
CA PRO A 119 -8.61 19.51 0.08
C PRO A 119 -9.49 19.56 -1.17
N ALA A 120 -9.96 20.74 -1.54
CA ALA A 120 -10.83 20.90 -2.71
C ALA A 120 -10.13 20.59 -4.05
N ASP A 121 -8.81 20.62 -4.04
CA ASP A 121 -7.87 20.37 -5.14
C ASP A 121 -7.17 19.00 -5.03
N TYR A 122 -7.59 18.12 -4.11
CA TYR A 122 -6.94 16.82 -3.89
C TYR A 122 -6.84 15.97 -5.17
N SER A 123 -7.87 15.94 -6.01
CA SER A 123 -7.84 15.25 -7.30
C SER A 123 -6.77 15.81 -8.25
N ASP A 124 -6.61 17.13 -8.28
CA ASP A 124 -5.56 17.78 -9.07
C ASP A 124 -4.17 17.45 -8.50
N GLU A 125 -4.05 17.37 -7.17
CA GLU A 125 -2.81 16.96 -6.49
C GLU A 125 -2.39 15.52 -6.84
N LEU A 126 -3.33 14.58 -6.95
CA LEU A 126 -3.03 13.21 -7.40
C LEU A 126 -2.32 13.22 -8.76
N LEU A 127 -2.82 14.03 -9.71
CA LEU A 127 -2.22 14.14 -11.03
C LEU A 127 -0.84 14.79 -10.99
N VAL A 128 -0.66 15.84 -10.19
CA VAL A 128 0.63 16.53 -10.02
C VAL A 128 1.68 15.58 -9.44
N VAL A 129 1.32 14.78 -8.43
CA VAL A 129 2.24 13.78 -7.86
C VAL A 129 2.55 12.69 -8.87
N ALA A 130 1.55 12.22 -9.61
CA ALA A 130 1.75 11.25 -10.68
C ALA A 130 2.65 11.74 -11.83
N GLU A 131 2.92 13.05 -11.97
CA GLU A 131 3.91 13.56 -12.93
C GLU A 131 5.35 13.19 -12.57
N ALA A 132 5.64 12.91 -11.30
CA ALA A 132 6.97 12.47 -10.86
C ALA A 132 7.29 11.03 -11.33
N GLY A 133 6.27 10.21 -11.61
CA GLY A 133 6.42 8.79 -11.98
C GLY A 133 6.77 7.93 -10.77
N GLY A 134 7.26 6.71 -11.00
CA GLY A 134 7.80 5.85 -9.93
C GLY A 134 6.83 5.61 -8.77
N TYR A 135 7.34 5.72 -7.54
CA TYR A 135 6.55 5.54 -6.31
C TYR A 135 5.45 6.59 -6.18
N GLU A 136 5.71 7.84 -6.55
CA GLU A 136 4.71 8.90 -6.50
C GLU A 136 3.48 8.54 -7.36
N LEU A 137 3.71 7.93 -8.52
CA LEU A 137 2.64 7.45 -9.39
C LEU A 137 1.86 6.27 -8.79
N THR A 138 2.53 5.28 -8.19
CA THR A 138 1.85 4.14 -7.56
C THR A 138 1.01 4.60 -6.37
N HIS A 139 1.54 5.51 -5.55
CA HIS A 139 0.81 6.07 -4.41
C HIS A 139 -0.39 6.93 -4.84
N ALA A 140 -0.28 7.67 -5.94
CA ALA A 140 -1.43 8.41 -6.49
C ALA A 140 -2.56 7.46 -6.94
N LEU A 141 -2.22 6.36 -7.63
CA LEU A 141 -3.20 5.34 -8.03
C LEU A 141 -3.82 4.64 -6.81
N GLY A 142 -2.99 4.25 -5.84
CA GLY A 142 -3.46 3.64 -4.59
C GLY A 142 -4.40 4.58 -3.82
N SER A 143 -4.05 5.86 -3.72
CA SER A 143 -4.87 6.89 -3.08
C SER A 143 -6.21 7.07 -3.80
N LEU A 144 -6.24 7.12 -5.13
CA LEU A 144 -7.49 7.15 -5.88
C LEU A 144 -8.36 5.92 -5.57
N GLN A 145 -7.76 4.73 -5.53
CA GLN A 145 -8.49 3.51 -5.23
C GLN A 145 -9.08 3.52 -3.82
N PHE A 146 -8.36 4.08 -2.84
CA PHE A 146 -8.90 4.35 -1.51
C PHE A 146 -10.11 5.28 -1.55
N LEU A 147 -10.06 6.37 -2.33
CA LEU A 147 -11.21 7.28 -2.48
C LEU A 147 -12.43 6.58 -3.07
N VAL A 148 -12.22 5.71 -4.08
CA VAL A 148 -13.28 4.93 -4.72
C VAL A 148 -13.93 3.98 -3.73
N GLU A 149 -13.14 3.18 -3.01
CA GLU A 149 -13.69 2.23 -2.03
C GLU A 149 -14.40 2.91 -0.86
N ARG A 150 -14.00 4.14 -0.54
CA ARG A 150 -14.57 4.95 0.54
C ARG A 150 -15.71 5.84 0.08
N GLU A 151 -16.08 5.81 -1.20
CA GLU A 151 -17.14 6.65 -1.80
C GLU A 151 -16.89 8.16 -1.60
N CYS A 152 -15.63 8.58 -1.55
CA CYS A 152 -15.22 9.97 -1.28
C CYS A 152 -14.95 10.79 -2.54
N ILE A 153 -15.17 10.21 -3.72
CA ILE A 153 -14.99 10.85 -5.02
C ILE A 153 -16.19 10.51 -5.91
N GLU A 154 -16.58 11.45 -6.77
CA GLU A 154 -17.68 11.23 -7.71
C GLU A 154 -17.28 10.19 -8.77
N PRO A 155 -18.17 9.24 -9.14
CA PRO A 155 -17.81 8.13 -10.04
C PRO A 155 -17.24 8.55 -11.41
N ASP A 156 -17.77 9.62 -12.01
CA ASP A 156 -17.30 10.10 -13.31
C ASP A 156 -15.88 10.71 -13.23
N GLU A 157 -15.58 11.38 -12.11
CA GLU A 157 -14.25 11.93 -11.85
C GLU A 157 -13.26 10.82 -11.56
N ALA A 158 -13.66 9.85 -10.72
CA ALA A 158 -12.86 8.68 -10.41
C ALA A 158 -12.49 7.87 -11.65
N ALA A 159 -13.45 7.59 -12.54
CA ALA A 159 -13.18 6.87 -13.78
C ALA A 159 -12.17 7.60 -14.68
N THR A 160 -12.29 8.93 -14.77
CA THR A 160 -11.36 9.75 -15.58
C THR A 160 -9.94 9.69 -15.02
N LEU A 161 -9.78 9.84 -13.70
CA LEU A 161 -8.47 9.75 -13.04
C LEU A 161 -7.90 8.33 -13.10
N ALA A 162 -8.75 7.31 -12.96
CA ALA A 162 -8.34 5.91 -12.96
C ALA A 162 -7.72 5.53 -14.31
N ASP A 163 -8.39 5.85 -15.43
CA ASP A 163 -7.87 5.61 -16.77
C ASP A 163 -6.49 6.28 -16.98
N GLU A 164 -6.33 7.52 -16.49
CA GLU A 164 -5.09 8.27 -16.64
C GLU A 164 -3.95 7.71 -15.79
N LEU A 165 -4.20 7.47 -14.49
CA LEU A 165 -3.21 6.95 -13.57
C LEU A 165 -2.83 5.51 -13.92
N ALA A 166 -3.81 4.64 -14.20
CA ALA A 166 -3.56 3.25 -14.59
C ALA A 166 -2.75 3.17 -15.90
N GLY A 167 -3.10 3.98 -16.91
CA GLY A 167 -2.35 4.03 -18.16
C GLY A 167 -0.88 4.43 -17.97
N ARG A 168 -0.59 5.35 -17.03
CA ARG A 168 0.79 5.71 -16.68
C ARG A 168 1.46 4.59 -15.87
N THR A 169 0.77 4.01 -14.89
CA THR A 169 1.31 2.93 -14.04
C THR A 169 1.68 1.70 -14.85
N ALA A 170 0.90 1.36 -15.88
CA ALA A 170 1.20 0.26 -16.79
C ALA A 170 2.56 0.41 -17.49
N THR A 171 3.04 1.65 -17.71
CA THR A 171 4.36 1.88 -18.34
C THR A 171 5.52 1.40 -17.46
N LEU A 172 5.32 1.26 -16.15
CA LEU A 172 6.31 0.70 -15.22
C LEU A 172 6.58 -0.78 -15.51
N LEU A 173 5.63 -1.48 -16.14
CA LEU A 173 5.72 -2.90 -16.45
C LEU A 173 6.34 -3.22 -17.83
N GLU A 174 6.72 -2.21 -18.62
CA GLU A 174 7.26 -2.40 -19.98
C GLU A 174 8.67 -3.04 -20.02
N GLY A 175 9.40 -3.05 -18.90
CA GLY A 175 10.71 -3.69 -18.79
C GLY A 175 10.64 -5.20 -18.55
N ASP A 176 11.76 -5.92 -18.73
CA ASP A 176 11.80 -7.38 -18.50
C ASP A 176 11.97 -7.77 -17.01
N GLY A 177 12.40 -6.81 -16.17
CA GLY A 177 12.69 -7.05 -14.77
C GLY A 177 11.52 -6.70 -13.86
N LEU A 178 11.38 -7.42 -12.75
CA LEU A 178 10.47 -7.07 -11.66
C LEU A 178 11.29 -6.89 -10.37
N GLY A 179 11.26 -5.67 -9.84
CA GLY A 179 11.62 -5.36 -8.47
C GLY A 179 10.42 -4.80 -7.73
N ASP A 180 10.68 -4.06 -6.67
CA ASP A 180 9.65 -3.53 -5.78
C ASP A 180 8.56 -2.73 -6.52
N LEU A 181 9.00 -1.71 -7.27
CA LEU A 181 8.13 -0.77 -7.96
C LEU A 181 7.24 -1.45 -9.01
N GLU A 182 7.79 -2.40 -9.77
CA GLU A 182 7.02 -3.10 -10.79
C GLU A 182 5.99 -4.06 -10.17
N LEU A 183 6.32 -4.70 -9.05
CA LEU A 183 5.38 -5.58 -8.33
C LEU A 183 4.25 -4.77 -7.69
N GLU A 184 4.56 -3.59 -7.15
CA GLU A 184 3.55 -2.64 -6.65
C GLU A 184 2.62 -2.18 -7.79
N ALA A 185 3.18 -1.79 -8.94
CA ALA A 185 2.41 -1.40 -10.12
C ALA A 185 1.45 -2.51 -10.59
N CYS A 186 1.94 -3.76 -10.67
CA CYS A 186 1.10 -4.92 -10.98
C CYS A 186 -0.08 -5.04 -10.01
N ALA A 187 0.21 -5.05 -8.70
CA ALA A 187 -0.80 -5.26 -7.68
C ALA A 187 -1.87 -4.15 -7.68
N LEU A 188 -1.48 -2.89 -7.90
CA LEU A 188 -2.40 -1.75 -7.94
C LEU A 188 -3.25 -1.72 -9.21
N LEU A 189 -2.69 -2.09 -10.37
CA LEU A 189 -3.46 -2.20 -11.61
C LEU A 189 -4.54 -3.28 -11.51
N ALA A 190 -4.18 -4.46 -10.99
CA ALA A 190 -5.15 -5.51 -10.77
C ALA A 190 -6.22 -5.11 -9.74
N TRP A 191 -5.81 -4.51 -8.61
CA TRP A 191 -6.74 -4.04 -7.58
C TRP A 191 -7.73 -2.99 -8.08
N SER A 192 -7.26 -2.08 -8.93
CA SER A 192 -8.09 -1.02 -9.52
C SER A 192 -8.94 -1.48 -10.70
N GLY A 193 -8.92 -2.78 -11.05
CA GLY A 193 -9.73 -3.35 -12.13
C GLY A 193 -9.23 -3.02 -13.53
N HIS A 194 -7.92 -2.78 -13.68
CA HIS A 194 -7.23 -2.53 -14.96
C HIS A 194 -6.31 -3.71 -15.31
N ASP A 195 -6.78 -4.93 -15.08
CA ASP A 195 -6.09 -6.17 -15.46
C ASP A 195 -5.84 -6.25 -16.98
N ASP A 196 -6.65 -5.57 -17.79
CA ASP A 196 -6.49 -5.47 -19.24
C ASP A 196 -5.23 -4.70 -19.67
N LEU A 197 -4.61 -3.94 -18.77
CA LEU A 197 -3.35 -3.23 -18.99
C LEU A 197 -2.12 -4.05 -18.58
N LEU A 198 -2.30 -5.22 -17.95
CA LEU A 198 -1.19 -6.07 -17.53
C LEU A 198 -0.56 -6.78 -18.75
N PRO A 199 0.78 -6.86 -18.84
CA PRO A 199 1.43 -7.62 -19.90
C PRO A 199 1.01 -9.11 -19.92
N GLU A 200 0.82 -9.68 -21.10
CA GLU A 200 0.42 -11.09 -21.26
C GLU A 200 1.43 -12.08 -20.66
N ASP A 201 2.70 -11.68 -20.48
CA ASP A 201 3.78 -12.48 -19.92
C ASP A 201 4.06 -12.18 -18.44
N LEU A 202 3.21 -11.40 -17.78
CA LEU A 202 3.45 -10.95 -16.41
C LEU A 202 3.54 -12.11 -15.41
N ASP A 203 2.68 -13.12 -15.52
CA ASP A 203 2.70 -14.32 -14.65
C ASP A 203 4.08 -15.00 -14.68
N ASP A 204 4.61 -15.26 -15.88
CA ASP A 204 5.92 -15.87 -16.08
C ASP A 204 7.04 -15.01 -15.48
N ARG A 205 6.92 -13.68 -15.58
CA ARG A 205 7.89 -12.72 -15.03
C ARG A 205 7.85 -12.68 -13.50
N VAL A 206 6.66 -12.70 -12.91
CA VAL A 206 6.46 -12.73 -11.45
C VAL A 206 7.07 -13.99 -10.86
N GLU A 207 6.81 -15.16 -11.47
CA GLU A 207 7.43 -16.43 -11.07
C GLU A 207 8.96 -16.38 -11.23
N ALA A 208 9.46 -15.88 -12.36
CA ALA A 208 10.89 -15.81 -12.63
C ALA A 208 11.67 -14.86 -11.71
N ALA A 209 11.00 -13.85 -11.15
CA ALA A 209 11.59 -12.89 -10.22
C ALA A 209 11.61 -13.38 -8.76
N TYR A 210 10.86 -14.44 -8.43
CA TYR A 210 10.87 -15.04 -7.09
C TYR A 210 12.21 -15.70 -6.80
N LEU A 211 12.80 -15.40 -5.64
CA LEU A 211 14.12 -15.87 -5.26
C LEU A 211 14.06 -17.23 -4.57
N ASP A 212 15.10 -18.06 -4.76
CA ASP A 212 15.27 -19.35 -4.07
C ASP A 212 15.24 -19.24 -2.53
N GLU A 213 15.58 -18.06 -2.00
CA GLU A 213 15.60 -17.74 -0.56
C GLU A 213 14.21 -17.33 -0.04
N GLY A 214 13.21 -17.24 -0.92
CA GLY A 214 11.83 -16.85 -0.63
C GLY A 214 11.62 -15.35 -0.74
N GLY A 215 10.69 -14.92 -1.59
CA GLY A 215 10.31 -13.51 -1.79
C GLY A 215 10.90 -12.89 -3.06
N TRP A 216 10.73 -11.57 -3.21
CA TRP A 216 11.16 -10.81 -4.39
C TRP A 216 12.21 -9.76 -4.02
N PRO A 217 13.12 -9.39 -4.94
CA PRO A 217 14.15 -8.40 -4.66
C PRO A 217 13.62 -6.96 -4.73
N GLU A 218 14.23 -6.05 -3.96
CA GLU A 218 13.96 -4.60 -4.04
C GLU A 218 14.17 -4.06 -5.47
N ILE A 219 15.25 -4.52 -6.12
CA ILE A 219 15.63 -4.11 -7.47
C ILE A 219 15.66 -5.33 -8.36
N ALA A 220 15.09 -5.24 -9.55
CA ALA A 220 15.08 -6.32 -10.53
C ALA A 220 16.49 -6.94 -10.74
N GLY A 221 16.57 -8.27 -10.63
CA GLY A 221 17.82 -9.03 -10.71
C GLY A 221 18.70 -8.95 -9.46
N GLY A 222 18.21 -8.33 -8.38
CA GLY A 222 18.79 -8.42 -7.04
C GLY A 222 18.77 -9.86 -6.51
N GLY A 223 19.69 -10.19 -5.61
CA GLY A 223 19.87 -11.55 -5.09
C GLY A 223 19.48 -11.71 -3.63
N THR A 224 18.70 -10.79 -3.07
CA THR A 224 18.25 -10.84 -1.68
C THR A 224 16.80 -10.39 -1.64
N PRO A 225 15.91 -11.15 -0.96
CA PRO A 225 14.53 -10.75 -0.79
C PRO A 225 14.42 -9.43 -0.03
N ASP A 226 13.52 -8.59 -0.50
CA ASP A 226 13.12 -7.37 0.18
C ASP A 226 11.70 -7.53 0.75
N PRO A 227 11.50 -7.21 2.04
CA PRO A 227 10.19 -7.12 2.68
C PRO A 227 9.06 -6.51 1.87
N HIS A 228 9.28 -5.29 1.37
CA HIS A 228 8.28 -4.47 0.70
C HIS A 228 7.95 -5.09 -0.66
N ALA A 229 8.98 -5.41 -1.43
CA ALA A 229 8.83 -6.09 -2.72
C ALA A 229 8.15 -7.44 -2.57
N THR A 230 8.42 -8.16 -1.48
CA THR A 230 7.86 -9.49 -1.24
C THR A 230 6.36 -9.46 -1.02
N VAL A 231 5.85 -8.49 -0.24
CA VAL A 231 4.41 -8.38 -0.02
C VAL A 231 3.69 -7.89 -1.26
N TRP A 232 4.28 -6.95 -2.01
CA TRP A 232 3.73 -6.53 -3.30
C TRP A 232 3.75 -7.65 -4.34
N GLY A 233 4.83 -8.43 -4.40
CA GLY A 233 4.93 -9.56 -5.31
C GLY A 233 3.94 -10.67 -4.96
N LEU A 234 3.75 -10.94 -3.68
CA LEU A 234 2.69 -11.83 -3.20
C LEU A 234 1.31 -11.33 -3.64
N ARG A 235 1.00 -10.06 -3.39
CA ARG A 235 -0.28 -9.46 -3.76
C ARG A 235 -0.51 -9.54 -5.28
N CYS A 236 0.49 -9.16 -6.07
CA CYS A 236 0.46 -9.26 -7.53
C CYS A 236 0.16 -10.71 -7.97
N ALA A 237 0.90 -11.69 -7.47
CA ALA A 237 0.71 -13.10 -7.80
C ALA A 237 -0.71 -13.60 -7.45
N LEU A 238 -1.27 -13.17 -6.31
CA LEU A 238 -2.60 -13.57 -5.88
C LEU A 238 -3.71 -12.95 -6.72
N GLU A 239 -3.58 -11.67 -7.11
CA GLU A 239 -4.53 -11.06 -8.04
C GLU A 239 -4.50 -11.75 -9.40
N LEU A 240 -3.31 -12.08 -9.92
CA LEU A 240 -3.17 -12.79 -11.19
C LEU A 240 -3.80 -14.18 -11.15
N ALA A 241 -3.62 -14.91 -10.03
CA ALA A 241 -4.14 -16.26 -9.89
C ALA A 241 -5.65 -16.33 -9.56
N HIS A 242 -6.18 -15.36 -8.80
CA HIS A 242 -7.49 -15.47 -8.17
C HIS A 242 -8.37 -14.21 -8.30
N GLY A 243 -7.89 -13.12 -8.91
CA GLY A 243 -8.57 -11.83 -8.95
C GLY A 243 -10.00 -11.91 -9.52
N ASP A 244 -10.19 -12.71 -10.58
CA ASP A 244 -11.49 -12.95 -11.23
C ASP A 244 -12.48 -13.75 -10.37
N GLU A 245 -11.98 -14.54 -9.42
CA GLU A 245 -12.79 -15.41 -8.57
C GLU A 245 -13.31 -14.67 -7.33
N LEU A 246 -12.64 -13.59 -6.96
CA LEU A 246 -12.98 -12.76 -5.83
C LEU A 246 -13.84 -11.58 -6.28
N PRO A 247 -14.89 -11.21 -5.53
CA PRO A 247 -15.64 -10.00 -5.85
C PRO A 247 -14.68 -8.80 -5.87
N ALA A 248 -14.97 -7.80 -6.71
CA ALA A 248 -14.35 -6.49 -6.56
C ALA A 248 -14.61 -6.02 -5.12
N THR A 249 -13.56 -5.98 -4.30
CA THR A 249 -13.72 -5.79 -2.86
C THR A 249 -13.74 -4.30 -2.53
N THR A 250 -14.66 -3.92 -1.66
CA THR A 250 -14.43 -2.89 -0.64
C THR A 250 -13.83 -3.61 0.57
N TRP A 251 -12.52 -3.88 0.57
CA TRP A 251 -11.87 -4.61 1.67
C TRP A 251 -11.70 -3.72 2.90
N ILE A 252 -11.77 -2.40 2.68
CA ILE A 252 -11.92 -1.39 3.71
C ILE A 252 -13.39 -1.34 4.09
N VAL A 253 -13.86 -2.41 4.73
CA VAL A 253 -15.21 -2.42 5.28
C VAL A 253 -15.28 -1.32 6.34
N SER A 254 -16.22 -0.41 6.17
CA SER A 254 -16.50 0.64 7.14
C SER A 254 -16.81 -0.01 8.49
N ALA A 255 -16.13 0.42 9.55
CA ALA A 255 -16.58 0.14 10.90
C ALA A 255 -18.00 0.70 11.03
N SER A 256 -18.99 -0.20 11.02
CA SER A 256 -20.42 0.12 11.13
C SER A 256 -20.81 0.54 12.54
#